data_AF-B1HRC0-F1
#
_entry.id   AF-B1HRC0-F1
#
_cell.length_a   1.000
_cell.length_b   1.000
_cell.length_c   1.000
_cell.angle_alpha   90.00
_cell.angle_beta   90.00
_cell.angle_gamma   90.00
#
_symmetry.space_group_name_H-M   'P 1'
#
loop_
_entity.id
_entity.type
_entity.pdbx_description
1 polymer ?
#
loop_
_entity_poly.entity_id
_entity_poly.type
_entity_poly.pdbx_seq_one_letter_code
_entity_poly.pdbx_strand_id
1 'polypeptide(L)'
;MFMNQYGSIAKNIGNFHIGREIVLKKLFVLCCTLLLLAGCGQKGVIAENNETKGGSAMSEQFIGKWEGNIETPNGQLPIIVDLQKDGGTLSVPAQGISNFPLKSVKYTGDQVTVSIQLNGSFIEIDGTFKNEQIEATFQQNGGHSHLS
;
A
#
# COMPACT_ATOMS: atom_id res chain seq x y z
N MET A 1 14.82 19.28 13.15
CA MET A 1 15.71 18.27 12.56
C MET A 1 14.81 17.23 11.91
N PHE A 2 15.03 16.92 10.63
CA PHE A 2 14.30 15.87 9.93
C PHE A 2 15.05 14.55 10.13
N MET A 3 14.36 13.49 10.52
CA MET A 3 14.93 12.15 10.57
C MET A 3 14.25 11.31 9.50
N ASN A 4 15.05 10.86 8.52
CA ASN A 4 14.62 9.90 7.52
C ASN A 4 14.91 8.50 8.06
N GLN A 5 13.88 7.67 8.11
CA GLN A 5 13.99 6.25 8.42
C GLN A 5 13.51 5.44 7.23
N TYR A 6 14.12 4.27 7.02
CA TYR A 6 13.76 3.37 5.93
C TYR A 6 13.07 2.14 6.50
N GLY A 7 12.09 1.62 5.76
CA GLY A 7 11.39 0.40 6.14
C GLY A 7 10.84 -0.33 4.92
N SER A 8 10.59 -1.62 5.09
CA SER A 8 9.78 -2.41 4.16
C SER A 8 8.62 -2.99 4.95
N ILE A 9 7.42 -2.90 4.39
CA ILE A 9 6.22 -3.56 4.91
C ILE A 9 5.73 -4.58 3.90
N ALA A 10 5.53 -5.81 4.36
CA ALA A 10 4.98 -6.90 3.57
C ALA A 10 3.50 -7.09 3.92
N LYS A 11 2.70 -7.56 2.97
CA LYS A 11 1.28 -7.81 3.23
C LYS A 11 1.18 -8.93 4.25
N ASN A 12 0.55 -8.67 5.39
CA ASN A 12 0.20 -9.73 6.32
C ASN A 12 -1.01 -10.47 5.72
N ILE A 13 -0.71 -11.46 4.90
CA ILE A 13 -1.63 -12.53 4.52
C ILE A 13 -1.83 -13.43 5.74
N GLY A 14 -2.42 -12.87 6.80
CA GLY A 14 -2.75 -13.62 8.01
C GLY A 14 -3.51 -14.87 7.60
N ASN A 15 -2.86 -16.03 7.78
CA ASN A 15 -3.35 -17.38 7.58
C ASN A 15 -4.79 -17.42 7.04
N PHE A 16 -4.97 -17.13 5.74
CA PHE A 16 -6.24 -17.37 5.11
C PHE A 16 -6.30 -18.88 4.89
N HIS A 17 -6.71 -19.56 5.95
CA HIS A 17 -7.05 -20.96 5.95
C HIS A 17 -8.35 -21.10 5.13
N ILE A 18 -8.26 -20.91 3.81
CA ILE A 18 -9.12 -21.68 2.93
C ILE A 18 -8.56 -23.10 3.01
N GLY A 19 -9.15 -23.88 3.90
CA GLY A 19 -9.23 -25.31 3.71
C GLY A 19 -9.92 -25.57 2.37
N ARG A 20 -9.12 -25.67 1.31
CA ARG A 20 -9.40 -26.45 0.10
C ARG A 20 -8.06 -26.70 -0.56
N GLU A 21 -7.52 -27.88 -0.22
CA GLU A 21 -6.70 -28.71 -1.09
C GLU A 21 -7.17 -28.54 -2.55
N ILE A 22 -6.44 -27.75 -3.35
CA ILE A 22 -6.52 -27.84 -4.81
C ILE A 22 -5.13 -28.21 -5.26
N VAL A 23 -4.86 -29.51 -5.16
CA VAL A 23 -3.87 -30.19 -5.97
C VAL A 23 -4.15 -29.81 -7.43
N LEU A 24 -3.36 -28.92 -8.00
CA LEU A 24 -3.18 -28.87 -9.45
C LEU A 24 -1.72 -29.14 -9.80
N LYS A 25 -1.28 -30.29 -9.27
CA LYS A 25 -0.30 -31.14 -9.93
C LYS A 25 -0.86 -31.46 -11.32
N LYS A 26 -0.16 -30.97 -12.34
CA LYS A 26 -0.07 -31.45 -13.72
C LYS A 26 -1.20 -32.36 -14.23
N LEU A 27 -1.68 -32.00 -15.42
CA LEU A 27 -2.33 -32.83 -16.46
C LEU A 27 -3.84 -32.62 -16.58
N PHE A 28 -4.25 -31.65 -17.42
CA PHE A 28 -5.34 -31.89 -18.36
C PHE A 28 -5.11 -31.10 -19.64
N VAL A 29 -4.37 -31.75 -20.53
CA VAL A 29 -4.45 -31.55 -21.97
C VAL A 29 -5.89 -31.87 -22.40
N LEU A 30 -6.37 -31.14 -23.40
CA LEU A 30 -7.40 -31.52 -24.39
C LEU A 30 -8.76 -30.81 -24.27
N CYS A 31 -9.19 -30.32 -25.43
CA CYS A 31 -10.53 -29.89 -25.83
C CYS A 31 -10.91 -28.43 -25.56
N CYS A 32 -10.52 -27.56 -26.50
CA CYS A 32 -11.43 -26.65 -27.22
C CYS A 32 -10.61 -25.84 -28.25
N THR A 33 -10.04 -26.54 -29.23
CA THR A 33 -9.79 -25.95 -30.54
C THR A 33 -11.12 -25.73 -31.24
N LEU A 34 -11.21 -24.62 -31.98
CA LEU A 34 -12.35 -24.09 -32.73
C LEU A 34 -13.34 -23.25 -31.91
N LEU A 35 -13.11 -21.94 -31.91
CA LEU A 35 -14.00 -21.00 -32.60
C LEU A 35 -13.16 -19.86 -33.19
N LEU A 36 -13.14 -19.84 -34.52
CA LEU A 36 -12.52 -18.83 -35.38
C LEU A 36 -13.49 -17.65 -35.58
N LEU A 37 -12.89 -16.49 -35.89
CA LEU A 37 -13.40 -15.33 -36.66
C LEU A 37 -14.20 -14.23 -35.95
N ALA A 38 -13.55 -13.06 -35.83
CA ALA A 38 -14.01 -11.69 -36.20
C ALA A 38 -13.18 -10.68 -35.37
N GLY A 39 -12.51 -9.64 -35.88
CA GLY A 39 -12.32 -9.07 -37.19
C GLY A 39 -11.31 -7.91 -37.07
N CYS A 40 -10.61 -7.58 -38.16
CA CYS A 40 -9.85 -6.33 -38.29
C CYS A 40 -10.80 -5.14 -38.50
N GLY A 41 -10.52 -3.98 -37.90
CA GLY A 41 -11.15 -2.74 -38.37
C GLY A 41 -11.02 -1.52 -37.44
N GLN A 42 -10.24 -0.54 -37.90
CA GLN A 42 -10.39 0.91 -37.68
C GLN A 42 -9.86 1.54 -36.39
N LYS A 43 -8.63 2.03 -36.53
CA LYS A 43 -8.14 3.37 -36.17
C LYS A 43 -9.28 4.42 -36.01
N GLY A 44 -9.43 4.96 -34.80
CA GLY A 44 -10.27 6.11 -34.49
C GLY A 44 -9.60 6.98 -33.43
N VAL A 45 -9.00 8.09 -33.86
CA VAL A 45 -8.61 9.21 -33.01
C VAL A 45 -9.86 10.05 -32.81
N ILE A 46 -10.35 10.17 -31.58
CA ILE A 46 -11.06 11.37 -31.12
C ILE A 46 -10.62 11.63 -29.69
N ALA A 47 -9.81 12.67 -29.52
CA ALA A 47 -9.67 13.37 -28.27
C ALA A 47 -10.91 14.26 -28.12
N GLU A 48 -11.62 14.18 -27.00
CA GLU A 48 -12.04 15.38 -26.29
C GLU A 48 -12.42 15.09 -24.85
N ASN A 49 -12.21 16.12 -24.06
CA ASN A 49 -12.20 16.18 -22.62
C ASN A 49 -13.53 15.75 -21.98
N ASN A 50 -13.43 15.17 -20.78
CA ASN A 50 -14.44 15.33 -19.75
C ASN A 50 -13.69 15.48 -18.43
N GLU A 51 -13.88 16.63 -17.79
CA GLU A 51 -13.43 16.91 -16.44
C GLU A 51 -13.99 15.84 -15.48
N THR A 52 -13.19 14.80 -15.25
CA THR A 52 -13.46 13.82 -14.22
C THR A 52 -12.66 14.28 -13.01
N LYS A 53 -13.37 14.79 -12.00
CA LYS A 53 -12.91 14.92 -10.63
C LYS A 53 -11.93 13.79 -10.34
N GLY A 54 -10.69 14.14 -10.02
CA GLY A 54 -9.57 13.23 -9.84
C GLY A 54 -9.88 12.13 -8.84
N GLY A 55 -10.50 11.06 -9.31
CA GLY A 55 -10.35 9.74 -8.75
C GLY A 55 -8.94 9.33 -9.13
N SER A 56 -8.01 9.57 -8.21
CA SER A 56 -6.76 8.81 -8.19
C SER A 56 -7.12 7.38 -8.56
N ALA A 57 -6.48 6.83 -9.60
CA ALA A 57 -6.60 5.43 -9.93
C ALA A 57 -6.07 4.65 -8.73
N MET A 58 -6.97 4.37 -7.79
CA MET A 58 -6.73 3.60 -6.58
C MET A 58 -6.21 2.24 -7.02
N SER A 59 -4.91 1.99 -6.83
CA SER A 59 -4.38 0.67 -7.08
C SER A 59 -4.78 -0.24 -5.93
N GLU A 60 -5.77 -1.11 -6.18
CA GLU A 60 -6.33 -2.03 -5.18
C GLU A 60 -5.28 -2.96 -4.56
N GLN A 61 -4.10 -3.06 -5.18
CA GLN A 61 -2.94 -3.80 -4.67
C GLN A 61 -2.52 -3.37 -3.26
N PHE A 62 -2.66 -2.08 -2.93
CA PHE A 62 -2.29 -1.52 -1.63
C PHE A 62 -3.27 -1.86 -0.51
N ILE A 63 -4.49 -2.29 -0.82
CA ILE A 63 -5.53 -2.45 0.19
C ILE A 63 -5.25 -3.66 1.07
N GLY A 64 -5.38 -3.46 2.39
CA GLY A 64 -5.24 -4.49 3.42
C GLY A 64 -4.19 -4.17 4.47
N LYS A 65 -3.91 -5.18 5.29
CA LYS A 65 -2.99 -5.08 6.42
C LYS A 65 -1.55 -5.39 6.01
N TRP A 66 -0.65 -4.48 6.30
CA TRP A 66 0.77 -4.55 6.03
C TRP A 66 1.54 -4.55 7.33
N GLU A 67 2.50 -5.45 7.46
CA GLU A 67 3.35 -5.58 8.63
C GLU A 67 4.80 -5.45 8.21
N GLY A 68 5.59 -4.75 9.00
CA GLY A 68 7.01 -4.64 8.73
C GLY A 68 7.75 -3.92 9.83
N ASN A 69 8.99 -3.60 9.53
CA ASN A 69 9.90 -2.99 10.48
C ASN A 69 10.46 -1.70 9.90
N ILE A 70 10.46 -0.66 10.72
CA ILE A 70 11.21 0.56 10.45
C ILE A 70 12.59 0.40 11.09
N GLU A 71 13.66 0.64 10.33
CA GLU A 71 14.99 0.72 10.92
C GLU A 71 15.16 2.07 11.62
N THR A 72 15.50 2.04 12.91
CA THR A 72 15.76 3.24 13.71
C THR A 72 17.12 3.13 14.40
N PRO A 73 17.71 4.23 14.89
CA PRO A 73 18.94 4.19 15.69
C PRO A 73 18.84 3.29 16.93
N ASN A 74 17.63 3.06 17.43
CA ASN A 74 17.35 2.22 18.60
C ASN A 74 17.06 0.76 18.25
N GLY A 75 17.14 0.38 16.96
CA GLY A 75 16.82 -0.95 16.44
C GLY A 75 15.58 -0.97 15.54
N GLN A 76 15.11 -2.18 15.24
CA GLN A 76 13.93 -2.40 14.41
C GLN A 76 12.65 -2.10 15.18
N LEU A 77 11.81 -1.23 14.64
CA LEU A 77 10.51 -0.87 15.19
C LEU A 77 9.40 -1.56 14.39
N PRO A 78 8.70 -2.56 14.95
CA PRO A 78 7.61 -3.23 14.27
C PRO A 78 6.40 -2.30 14.14
N ILE A 79 5.81 -2.27 12.96
CA ILE A 79 4.63 -1.48 12.62
C ILE A 79 3.60 -2.32 11.87
N ILE A 80 2.35 -1.90 11.96
CA ILE A 80 1.24 -2.47 11.21
C ILE A 80 0.46 -1.32 10.56
N VAL A 81 0.30 -1.34 9.25
CA VAL A 81 -0.48 -0.35 8.50
C VAL A 81 -1.65 -1.05 7.84
N ASP A 82 -2.88 -0.65 8.17
CA ASP A 82 -4.09 -1.10 7.47
C ASP A 82 -4.54 -0.03 6.50
N LEU A 83 -4.39 -0.30 5.20
CA LEU A 83 -4.70 0.63 4.11
C LEU A 83 -6.07 0.34 3.52
N GLN A 84 -6.92 1.36 3.45
CA GLN A 84 -8.29 1.30 2.93
C GLN A 84 -8.47 2.33 1.81
N LYS A 85 -9.61 2.28 1.11
CA LYS A 85 -9.81 3.12 -0.09
C LYS A 85 -9.67 4.62 0.20
N ASP A 86 -10.26 5.06 1.31
CA ASP A 86 -10.35 6.49 1.67
C ASP A 86 -9.65 6.80 3.01
N GLY A 87 -8.76 5.91 3.48
CA GLY A 87 -8.12 6.07 4.77
C GLY A 87 -7.31 4.85 5.21
N GLY A 88 -7.13 4.72 6.53
CA GLY A 88 -6.44 3.57 7.10
C GLY A 88 -6.05 3.81 8.54
N THR A 89 -5.32 2.86 9.11
CA THR A 89 -4.81 2.94 10.48
C THR A 89 -3.35 2.52 10.58
N LEU A 90 -2.65 3.04 11.58
CA LEU A 90 -1.30 2.65 11.98
C LEU A 90 -1.33 2.06 13.39
N SER A 91 -0.65 0.94 13.59
CA SER A 91 -0.33 0.41 14.92
C SER A 91 1.18 0.29 15.08
N VAL A 92 1.68 0.63 16.27
CA VAL A 92 3.08 0.49 16.67
C VAL A 92 3.09 -0.25 18.00
N PRO A 93 3.06 -1.61 18.00
CA PRO A 93 2.85 -2.40 19.21
C PRO A 93 3.88 -2.14 20.31
N ALA A 94 5.15 -1.95 19.93
CA ALA A 94 6.24 -1.65 20.86
C ALA A 94 6.05 -0.31 21.60
N GLN A 95 5.20 0.57 21.08
CA GLN A 95 4.87 1.87 21.68
C GLN A 95 3.44 1.92 22.26
N GLY A 96 2.72 0.80 22.26
CA GLY A 96 1.34 0.73 22.75
C GLY A 96 0.32 1.47 21.87
N ILE A 97 0.69 1.83 20.64
CA ILE A 97 -0.21 2.50 19.69
C ILE A 97 -0.96 1.45 18.89
N SER A 98 -2.30 1.51 18.88
CA SER A 98 -3.15 0.59 18.15
C SER A 98 -4.19 1.35 17.34
N ASN A 99 -4.37 0.96 16.08
CA ASN A 99 -5.39 1.46 15.15
C ASN A 99 -5.47 2.99 15.10
N PHE A 100 -4.31 3.67 15.17
CA PHE A 100 -4.24 5.12 15.10
C PHE A 100 -4.67 5.59 13.70
N PRO A 101 -5.67 6.47 13.58
CA PRO A 101 -6.19 6.86 12.27
C PRO A 101 -5.16 7.67 11.48
N LEU A 102 -5.00 7.33 10.20
CA LEU A 102 -4.16 8.10 9.28
C LEU A 102 -4.84 9.44 8.95
N LYS A 103 -4.06 10.51 8.82
CA LYS A 103 -4.60 11.84 8.50
C LYS A 103 -5.09 11.91 7.05
N SER A 104 -4.31 11.33 6.14
CA SER A 104 -4.64 11.21 4.73
C SER A 104 -3.86 10.08 4.10
N VAL A 105 -4.45 9.46 3.08
CA VAL A 105 -3.78 8.47 2.23
C VAL A 105 -4.03 8.88 0.77
N LYS A 106 -2.97 8.86 -0.03
CA LYS A 106 -3.03 9.14 -1.46
C LYS A 106 -2.34 8.02 -2.22
N TYR A 107 -2.96 7.58 -3.30
CA TYR A 107 -2.42 6.55 -4.17
C TYR A 107 -2.11 7.15 -5.54
N THR A 108 -1.01 6.74 -6.16
CA THR A 108 -0.63 7.19 -7.51
C THR A 108 0.10 6.05 -8.21
N GLY A 109 -0.62 5.26 -9.00
CA GLY A 109 -0.05 4.08 -9.66
C GLY A 109 0.49 3.07 -8.63
N ASP A 110 1.81 2.86 -8.64
CA ASP A 110 2.52 1.97 -7.71
C ASP A 110 3.09 2.71 -6.48
N GLN A 111 2.62 3.93 -6.20
CA GLN A 111 3.03 4.71 -5.04
C GLN A 111 1.87 4.96 -4.09
N VAL A 112 2.18 5.01 -2.79
CA VAL A 112 1.28 5.43 -1.71
C VAL A 112 1.97 6.46 -0.84
N THR A 113 1.30 7.58 -0.58
CA THR A 113 1.75 8.59 0.38
C THR A 113 0.75 8.64 1.53
N VAL A 114 1.25 8.47 2.75
CA VAL A 114 0.46 8.51 3.98
C VAL A 114 0.95 9.67 4.85
N SER A 115 0.02 10.43 5.40
CA SER A 115 0.34 11.47 6.38
C SER A 115 -0.27 11.12 7.73
N ILE A 116 0.47 11.37 8.80
CA ILE A 116 0.08 11.06 10.19
C ILE A 116 0.42 12.26 11.06
N GLN A 117 -0.49 12.63 11.96
CA GLN A 117 -0.25 13.65 12.95
C GLN A 117 -0.32 13.02 14.35
N LEU A 118 0.85 12.80 14.97
CA LEU A 118 0.96 12.10 16.24
C LEU A 118 1.71 12.99 17.24
N ASN A 119 1.09 13.28 18.38
CA ASN A 119 1.71 14.05 19.49
C ASN A 119 2.39 15.36 19.03
N GLY A 120 1.75 16.11 18.12
CA GLY A 120 2.30 17.37 17.59
C GLY A 120 3.42 17.20 16.56
N SER A 121 3.82 15.97 16.25
CA SER A 121 4.74 15.65 15.16
C SER A 121 3.97 15.32 13.87
N PHE A 122 4.50 15.76 12.74
CA PHE A 122 4.01 15.39 11.42
C PHE A 122 4.92 14.31 10.84
N ILE A 123 4.31 13.21 10.44
CA ILE A 123 4.99 12.06 9.85
C ILE A 123 4.42 11.86 8.44
N GLU A 124 5.31 11.75 7.47
CA GLU A 124 4.99 11.38 6.09
C GLU A 124 5.65 10.05 5.76
N ILE A 125 4.91 9.18 5.08
CA ILE A 125 5.37 7.87 4.64
C ILE A 125 5.18 7.79 3.14
N ASP A 126 6.27 7.65 2.41
CA ASP A 126 6.29 7.49 0.97
C ASP A 126 6.64 6.04 0.62
N GLY A 127 5.64 5.29 0.20
CA GLY A 127 5.73 3.87 -0.14
C GLY A 127 5.68 3.62 -1.65
N THR A 128 6.46 2.66 -2.12
CA THR A 128 6.39 2.13 -3.50
C THR A 128 6.12 0.63 -3.46
N PHE A 129 5.08 0.18 -4.17
CA PHE A 129 4.77 -1.23 -4.29
C PHE A 129 5.73 -1.91 -5.27
N LYS A 130 6.44 -2.93 -4.79
CA LYS A 130 7.43 -3.68 -5.58
C LYS A 130 7.57 -5.08 -5.02
N ASN A 131 7.51 -6.10 -5.87
CA ASN A 131 7.71 -7.50 -5.47
C ASN A 131 6.84 -7.92 -4.27
N GLU A 132 5.54 -7.57 -4.28
CA GLU A 132 4.58 -7.90 -3.21
C GLU A 132 4.88 -7.26 -1.84
N GLN A 133 5.77 -6.25 -1.82
CA GLN A 133 6.14 -5.46 -0.65
C GLN A 133 5.92 -3.98 -0.94
N ILE A 134 5.82 -3.18 0.12
CA ILE A 134 5.88 -1.73 0.03
C ILE A 134 7.21 -1.30 0.66
N GLU A 135 8.13 -0.87 -0.19
CA GLU A 135 9.35 -0.20 0.25
C GLU A 135 8.98 1.25 0.60
N ALA A 136 9.25 1.67 1.83
CA ALA A 136 8.77 2.95 2.34
C ALA A 136 9.88 3.78 3.00
N THR A 137 9.83 5.09 2.77
CA THR A 137 10.61 6.09 3.50
C THR A 137 9.70 6.81 4.48
N PHE A 138 10.12 6.88 5.73
CA PHE A 138 9.42 7.56 6.82
C PHE A 138 10.15 8.85 7.13
N GLN A 139 9.46 9.98 6.95
CA GLN A 139 9.98 11.31 7.23
C GLN A 139 9.23 11.86 8.43
N GLN A 140 9.94 12.10 9.53
CA GLN A 140 9.34 12.68 10.74
C GLN A 140 9.88 14.08 11.02
N ASN A 141 8.95 15.03 11.18
CA ASN A 141 9.21 16.35 11.73
C ASN A 141 8.93 16.35 13.24
N GLY A 142 9.97 16.59 14.05
CA GLY A 142 9.82 16.81 15.48
C GLY A 142 9.16 18.17 15.76
N GLY A 143 8.03 18.16 16.45
CA GLY A 143 7.40 19.36 17.02
C GLY A 143 8.23 19.90 18.18
N HIS A 144 8.68 21.15 18.03
CA HIS A 144 9.31 22.09 18.97
C HIS A 144 9.88 21.52 20.29
N SER A 145 11.21 21.50 20.40
CA SER A 145 11.89 21.49 21.70
C SER A 145 11.34 22.63 22.56
N HIS A 146 10.62 22.30 23.63
CA HIS A 146 10.29 23.27 24.67
C HIS A 146 11.59 23.66 25.35
N LEU A 147 12.16 24.81 24.98
CA LEU A 147 13.17 25.48 25.79
C LEU A 147 12.47 25.98 27.05
N SER A 148 12.73 25.35 28.20
CA SER A 148 12.54 25.96 29.50
C SER A 148 13.87 26.53 29.99
#